data_AF-A0A2Z3H7G5-F1
#
_entry.id   AF-A0A2Z3H7G5-F1
#
_cell.length_a   1.000
_cell.length_b   1.000
_cell.length_c   1.000
_cell.angle_alpha   90.00
_cell.angle_beta   90.00
_cell.angle_gamma   90.00
#
_symmetry.space_group_name_H-M   'P 1'
#
loop_
_entity.id
_entity.type
_entity.pdbx_description
1 polymer ?
#
loop_
_entity_poly.entity_id
_entity_poly.type
_entity_poly.pdbx_seq_one_letter_code
_entity_poly.pdbx_strand_id
1 'polypeptide(L)'
;MAWFPRAITSTCLFFGDNACRQLWAFKRDMPGRVIQWNLSWPDEVQDVGDSPLAAWAAEKRIYDELEAENAEPQAEPGAAPDTAG
;
A
#
# COMPACT_ATOMS: atom_id res chain seq x y z
N MET A 1 3.80 14.30 16.67
CA MET A 1 2.70 15.05 16.04
C MET A 1 3.12 15.29 14.59
N ALA A 2 2.43 14.69 13.62
CA ALA A 2 2.80 14.84 12.21
C ALA A 2 2.50 16.26 11.76
N TRP A 3 3.50 16.98 11.25
CA TRP A 3 3.33 18.30 10.68
C TRP A 3 2.89 18.14 9.24
N PHE A 4 1.67 18.57 8.93
CA PHE A 4 1.14 18.56 7.58
C PHE A 4 1.58 19.83 6.85
N PRO A 5 2.37 19.75 5.77
CA PRO A 5 2.71 20.93 4.98
C PRO A 5 1.44 21.60 4.48
N ARG A 6 1.29 22.87 4.83
CA ARG A 6 0.09 23.67 4.53
C ARG A 6 -0.21 23.74 3.03
N ALA A 7 0.82 23.67 2.18
CA ALA A 7 0.68 23.64 0.73
C ALA A 7 -0.07 22.40 0.22
N ILE A 8 0.19 21.24 0.83
CA ILE A 8 -0.48 19.97 0.49
C ILE A 8 -1.91 19.96 1.06
N THR A 9 -2.10 20.31 2.33
CA THR A 9 -3.45 20.25 2.94
C THR A 9 -4.43 21.28 2.42
N SER A 10 -3.96 22.36 1.80
CA SER A 10 -4.83 23.36 1.16
C SER A 10 -5.26 22.99 -0.27
N THR A 11 -4.59 22.00 -0.88
CA THR A 11 -4.83 21.60 -2.27
C THR A 11 -5.33 20.15 -2.40
N CYS A 12 -5.28 19.37 -1.33
CA CYS A 12 -5.69 17.97 -1.29
C CYS A 12 -7.00 17.74 -0.53
N LEU A 13 -7.84 16.86 -1.06
CA LEU A 13 -8.94 16.24 -0.32
C LEU A 13 -8.53 14.82 0.04
N PHE A 14 -8.26 14.56 1.32
CA PHE A 14 -7.82 13.27 1.82
C PHE A 14 -8.97 12.30 2.05
N PHE A 15 -8.69 11.01 1.85
CA PHE A 15 -9.61 9.92 2.12
C PHE A 15 -8.84 8.63 2.45
N GLY A 16 -9.57 7.68 3.03
CA GLY A 16 -8.99 6.44 3.54
C GLY A 16 -8.28 6.64 4.88
N ASP A 17 -8.30 5.59 5.70
CA ASP A 17 -7.48 5.50 6.89
C ASP A 17 -6.57 4.29 6.70
N ASN A 18 -5.49 4.49 5.95
CA ASN A 18 -4.42 3.51 5.96
C ASN A 18 -3.54 3.88 7.16
N ALA A 19 -3.83 3.28 8.31
CA ALA A 19 -3.15 3.51 9.60
C ALA A 19 -1.62 3.31 9.55
N CYS A 20 -1.08 2.94 8.38
CA CYS A 20 0.31 2.76 8.02
C CYS A 20 1.02 4.04 7.53
N ARG A 21 0.60 5.24 7.94
CA ARG A 21 1.25 6.54 7.59
C ARG A 21 1.22 6.88 6.10
N GLN A 22 0.36 6.23 5.33
CA GLN A 22 0.08 6.57 3.95
C GLN A 22 -1.33 7.18 3.86
N LEU A 23 -1.44 8.32 3.20
CA LEU A 23 -2.74 8.96 2.99
C LEU A 23 -3.05 8.98 1.51
N TRP A 24 -4.31 8.73 1.17
CA TRP A 24 -4.80 8.93 -0.18
C TRP A 24 -5.50 10.27 -0.30
N ALA A 25 -5.38 10.89 -1.47
CA ALA A 25 -6.02 12.16 -1.72
C ALA A 25 -6.33 12.39 -3.20
N PHE A 26 -7.26 13.30 -3.45
CA PHE A 26 -7.37 14.00 -4.71
C PHE A 26 -6.62 15.32 -4.61
N LYS A 27 -5.76 15.61 -5.58
CA LYS A 27 -5.03 16.88 -5.66
C LYS A 27 -5.73 17.83 -6.63
N ARG A 28 -6.05 19.06 -6.19
CA ARG A 28 -6.81 20.04 -7.00
C ARG A 28 -6.15 20.41 -8.33
N ASP A 29 -4.82 20.43 -8.38
CA ASP A 29 -4.04 20.72 -9.58
C ASP A 29 -3.83 19.48 -10.48
N MET A 30 -4.27 18.29 -10.05
CA MET A 30 -4.24 17.04 -10.81
C MET A 30 -5.65 16.42 -10.87
N PRO A 31 -6.59 17.04 -11.62
CA PRO A 31 -7.96 16.57 -11.68
C PRO A 31 -8.05 15.14 -12.26
N GLY A 32 -8.91 14.32 -11.65
CA GLY A 32 -9.11 12.92 -12.08
C GLY A 32 -7.97 11.99 -11.71
N ARG A 33 -7.05 12.39 -10.82
CA ARG A 33 -5.98 11.56 -10.29
C ARG A 33 -6.11 11.37 -8.79
N VAL A 34 -5.87 10.15 -8.34
CA VAL A 34 -5.67 9.81 -6.94
C VAL A 34 -4.18 9.76 -6.67
N ILE A 35 -3.76 10.42 -5.60
CA ILE A 35 -2.40 10.36 -5.11
C ILE A 35 -2.33 9.57 -3.79
N GLN A 36 -1.22 8.87 -3.59
CA GLN A 36 -0.80 8.36 -2.29
C GLN A 36 0.38 9.20 -1.79
N TRP A 37 0.31 9.59 -0.53
CA TRP A 37 1.31 10.44 0.11
C TRP A 37 1.85 9.77 1.36
N ASN A 38 3.17 9.64 1.43
CA ASN A 38 3.87 9.02 2.55
C ASN A 38 4.20 10.08 3.62
N LEU A 39 3.58 9.98 4.79
CA LEU A 39 3.83 10.93 5.88
C LEU A 39 5.24 10.81 6.49
N SER A 40 5.94 9.71 6.22
CA SER A 40 7.35 9.54 6.62
C SER A 40 8.31 10.26 5.65
N TRP A 41 7.87 10.46 4.40
CA TRP A 41 8.65 11.06 3.31
C TRP A 41 7.77 12.10 2.60
N PRO A 42 7.57 13.28 3.21
CA PRO A 42 6.53 14.22 2.79
C PRO A 42 6.72 14.81 1.39
N ASP A 43 7.90 14.65 0.78
CA ASP A 43 8.17 15.06 -0.59
C ASP A 43 7.82 13.98 -1.62
N GLU A 44 7.47 12.76 -1.18
CA GLU A 44 7.10 11.63 -2.04
C GLU A 44 5.58 11.52 -2.19
N VAL A 45 5.10 12.00 -3.32
CA VAL A 45 3.70 11.86 -3.76
C VAL A 45 3.67 10.98 -5.00
N GLN A 46 2.88 9.91 -4.96
CA GLN A 46 2.72 8.96 -6.04
C GLN A 46 1.32 9.06 -6.65
N ASP A 47 1.20 9.05 -7.98
CA ASP A 47 -0.07 8.82 -8.69
C ASP A 47 -0.41 7.33 -8.63
N VAL A 48 -1.57 6.99 -8.07
CA VAL A 48 -2.03 5.61 -7.86
C VAL A 48 -3.30 5.29 -8.65
N GLY A 49 -3.71 6.16 -9.57
CA GLY A 49 -4.81 5.88 -10.50
C GLY A 49 -5.79 7.02 -10.65
N ASP A 50 -6.97 6.71 -11.20
CA ASP A 50 -8.00 7.68 -11.57
C ASP A 50 -9.18 7.73 -10.59
N SER A 51 -9.30 6.74 -9.72
CA SER A 51 -10.38 6.63 -8.76
C SER A 51 -9.96 5.92 -7.48
N PRO A 52 -10.58 6.24 -6.32
CA PRO A 52 -10.26 5.60 -5.04
C PRO A 52 -10.42 4.08 -5.08
N LEU A 53 -11.46 3.61 -5.76
CA LEU A 53 -11.74 2.18 -5.87
C LEU A 53 -10.70 1.46 -6.73
N ALA A 54 -10.25 2.07 -7.84
CA ALA A 54 -9.22 1.48 -8.68
C ALA A 54 -7.87 1.42 -7.94
N ALA A 55 -7.50 2.49 -7.23
CA ALA A 55 -6.29 2.52 -6.40
C ALA A 55 -6.32 1.43 -5.32
N TRP A 56 -7.45 1.29 -4.62
CA TRP A 56 -7.63 0.24 -3.62
C TRP A 56 -7.60 -1.17 -4.20
N ALA A 57 -8.28 -1.40 -5.33
CA ALA A 57 -8.29 -2.71 -5.97
C ALA A 57 -6.88 -3.11 -6.46
N ALA A 58 -6.09 -2.14 -6.92
CA ALA A 58 -4.70 -2.37 -7.31
C ALA A 58 -3.83 -2.72 -6.08
N GLU A 59 -3.95 -2.00 -4.98
CA GLU A 59 -3.22 -2.28 -3.75
C GLU A 59 -3.60 -3.66 -3.18
N LYS A 60 -4.90 -3.97 -3.10
CA LYS A 60 -5.39 -5.28 -2.63
C LYS A 60 -4.80 -6.43 -3.45
N ARG A 61 -4.70 -6.29 -4.78
CA ARG A 61 -4.14 -7.33 -5.65
C ARG A 61 -2.70 -7.70 -5.24
N ILE A 62 -1.89 -6.72 -4.87
CA ILE A 62 -0.52 -6.96 -4.40
C ILE A 62 -0.55 -7.82 -3.13
N TYR A 63 -1.44 -7.51 -2.19
CA TYR A 63 -1.58 -8.31 -0.97
C TYR A 63 -2.13 -9.72 -1.24
N ASP A 64 -3.08 -9.87 -2.16
CA ASP A 64 -3.62 -11.17 -2.57
C ASP A 64 -2.52 -12.05 -3.21
N GLU A 65 -1.65 -11.45 -4.05
CA GLU A 65 -0.50 -12.14 -4.66
C GLU A 65 0.52 -12.57 -3.60
N LEU A 66 0.86 -11.70 -2.66
CA LEU A 66 1.75 -12.04 -1.53
C LEU A 66 1.14 -13.13 -0.63
N GLU A 67 -0.17 -13.11 -0.41
CA GLU A 67 -0.85 -14.17 0.35
C GLU A 67 -0.76 -15.51 -0.39
N ALA A 68 -0.95 -15.51 -1.72
CA ALA A 68 -0.82 -16.69 -2.54
C ALA A 68 0.61 -17.26 -2.54
N GLU A 69 1.64 -16.42 -2.63
CA GLU A 69 3.05 -16.84 -2.52
C GLU A 69 3.36 -17.47 -1.16
N ASN A 70 2.83 -16.89 -0.08
CA ASN A 70 3.05 -17.42 1.28
C ASN A 70 2.21 -18.67 1.59
N ALA A 71 1.19 -18.97 0.79
CA ALA A 71 0.36 -20.16 0.92
C ALA A 71 0.97 -21.40 0.22
N GLU A 72 2.07 -21.24 -0.53
CA GLU A 72 2.82 -22.40 -1.03
C GLU A 72 3.38 -23.20 0.16
N PRO A 73 3.15 -24.53 0.23
CA PRO A 73 3.65 -25.32 1.33
C PRO A 73 5.18 -25.26 1.37
N GLN A 74 5.74 -24.75 2.46
CA GLN A 74 7.14 -24.96 2.77
C GLN A 74 7.34 -26.47 2.85
N ALA A 75 7.99 -27.07 1.85
CA ALA A 75 8.40 -28.46 1.91
C ALA A 75 9.29 -28.62 3.14
N GLU A 76 8.83 -29.37 4.15
CA GLU A 76 9.58 -29.55 5.38
C GLU A 76 10.94 -30.17 5.06
N PRO A 77 12.06 -29.54 5.49
CA PRO A 77 13.37 -30.13 5.32
C PRO A 77 13.55 -31.23 6.38
N GLY A 78 13.35 -32.49 5.96
CA GLY A 78 13.92 -33.64 6.65
C GLY A 78 12.93 -34.64 7.21
N ALA A 79 12.37 -35.47 6.33
CA ALA A 79 12.14 -36.87 6.72
C ALA A 79 13.53 -37.52 6.85
N ALA A 80 14.06 -37.60 8.08
CA ALA A 80 15.23 -38.44 8.35
C ALA A 80 14.87 -39.89 7.98
N PRO A 81 15.72 -40.61 7.21
CA PRO A 81 15.45 -42.01 6.95
C PRO A 81 15.58 -42.79 8.26
N ASP A 82 14.53 -43.54 8.60
CA ASP A 82 14.55 -44.55 9.66
C ASP A 82 15.74 -45.50 9.41
N THR A 83 16.80 -45.36 10.19
CA THR A 83 17.82 -46.41 10.30
C THR A 83 17.38 -47.39 11.36
N ALA A 84 16.58 -48.38 10.95
CA ALA A 84 16.47 -49.65 11.64
C ALA A 84 17.72 -50.48 11.34
N GLY A 85 18.45 -50.90 12.38
CA GLY A 85 19.62 -51.78 12.30
C GLY A 85 20.19 -52.06 13.67
#